data_AF-A0AAF1AND2-F1
#
_entry.id   AF-A0AAF1AND2-F1
#
_cell.length_a   1.000
_cell.length_b   1.000
_cell.length_c   1.000
_cell.angle_alpha   90.00
_cell.angle_beta   90.00
_cell.angle_gamma   90.00
#
_symmetry.space_group_name_H-M   'P 1'
#
loop_
_entity.id
_entity.type
_entity.pdbx_description
1 polymer ?
#
loop_
_entity_poly.entity_id
_entity_poly.type
_entity_poly.pdbx_seq_one_letter_code
_entity_poly.pdbx_strand_id
1 'polypeptide(L)'
;MASLGSRNDEVAYSCGRGGSHNADVAGGPHIADVVILGFNLGFIVAFEGNYKDVGELSNFLGTIARDNVSLTYVNWHVVPDQLKQKLWEYTLARFDIHEDGRKWVYTTLSVAWKLHKARVKKAYYTKNDNVEERLENRPDRVPLEDFKMLLKYWGDAKVQKIGRDNAESRKSLLETHTLGRKPVALVIEKLKKDDPNLEHPSDAQINSLTRKRDKGREYKSDTDKMKKKLEKIEKLIEQGKEDEANAIASNGKDHGPN
;
A
#
# COMPACT_ATOMS: atom_id res chain seq x y z
N MET A 1 -50.19 0.35 45.76
CA MET A 1 -49.71 1.65 46.24
C MET A 1 -49.15 2.40 45.03
N ALA A 2 -49.59 3.67 44.89
CA ALA A 2 -49.34 4.73 43.88
C ALA A 2 -48.17 4.54 42.88
N SER A 3 -48.27 4.76 41.55
CA SER A 3 -48.83 5.84 40.69
C SER A 3 -47.95 7.09 40.51
N LEU A 4 -47.98 7.62 39.27
CA LEU A 4 -47.45 8.87 38.68
C LEU A 4 -46.02 8.76 38.07
N GLY A 5 -45.71 9.17 36.84
CA GLY A 5 -46.46 9.88 35.79
C GLY A 5 -45.76 11.16 35.32
N SER A 6 -45.20 11.13 34.10
CA SER A 6 -45.19 12.21 33.07
C SER A 6 -44.09 13.30 33.01
N ARG A 7 -43.78 13.64 31.73
CA ARG A 7 -43.43 14.93 31.07
C ARG A 7 -41.96 15.35 30.83
N ASN A 8 -41.66 15.43 29.52
CA ASN A 8 -41.01 16.47 28.70
C ASN A 8 -40.30 17.64 29.41
N ASP A 9 -39.14 18.07 28.87
CA ASP A 9 -39.06 19.38 28.19
C ASP A 9 -37.74 19.60 27.43
N GLU A 10 -37.91 20.23 26.28
CA GLU A 10 -36.97 20.80 25.33
C GLU A 10 -36.59 22.21 25.81
N VAL A 11 -35.30 22.57 25.88
CA VAL A 11 -34.89 23.98 26.04
C VAL A 11 -33.64 24.27 25.21
N ALA A 12 -33.86 25.07 24.17
CA ALA A 12 -32.86 25.79 23.42
C ALA A 12 -32.23 26.92 24.25
N TYR A 13 -30.96 27.24 24.00
CA TYR A 13 -30.41 28.57 24.24
C TYR A 13 -29.69 29.07 23.00
N SER A 14 -30.09 30.27 22.58
CA SER A 14 -29.60 31.04 21.46
C SER A 14 -28.88 32.31 21.95
N CYS A 15 -28.01 32.82 21.08
CA CYS A 15 -27.56 34.22 20.92
C CYS A 15 -26.46 34.84 21.82
N GLY A 16 -25.45 35.40 21.14
CA GLY A 16 -24.59 36.49 21.63
C GLY A 16 -23.51 36.91 20.62
N ARG A 17 -23.71 38.01 19.88
CA ARG A 17 -22.75 38.66 18.94
C ARG A 17 -21.91 39.74 19.65
N GLY A 18 -20.72 40.00 19.10
CA GLY A 18 -19.88 41.21 19.26
C GLY A 18 -18.40 40.82 19.44
N GLY A 19 -17.37 41.34 18.76
CA GLY A 19 -17.22 42.50 17.89
C GLY A 19 -15.81 43.09 18.12
N SER A 20 -14.90 42.83 17.17
CA SER A 20 -13.63 43.52 16.85
C SER A 20 -12.59 43.88 17.93
N HIS A 21 -11.37 43.37 17.77
CA HIS A 21 -10.14 44.18 17.72
C HIS A 21 -9.23 43.59 16.64
N ASN A 22 -8.90 44.42 15.64
CA ASN A 22 -7.87 44.14 14.64
C ASN A 22 -6.49 44.29 15.28
N ALA A 23 -5.61 43.33 15.04
CA ALA A 23 -4.18 43.56 14.99
C ALA A 23 -3.65 42.78 13.80
N ASP A 24 -3.33 43.50 12.72
CA ASP A 24 -2.58 42.99 11.59
C ASP A 24 -1.22 42.49 12.07
N VAL A 25 -0.95 41.20 11.89
CA VAL A 25 0.41 40.70 11.70
C VAL A 25 0.41 39.84 10.46
N ALA A 26 1.23 40.29 9.52
CA ALA A 26 1.42 39.75 8.19
C ALA A 26 1.77 38.25 8.18
N GLY A 27 1.17 37.54 7.22
CA GLY A 27 1.90 36.68 6.28
C GLY A 27 2.41 35.34 6.79
N GLY A 28 1.66 34.28 6.48
CA GLY A 28 2.19 32.92 6.35
C GLY A 28 1.09 32.00 5.81
N PRO A 29 1.31 31.26 4.70
CA PRO A 29 0.23 30.50 4.07
C PRO A 29 -0.28 29.42 5.02
N HIS A 30 -1.59 29.30 5.06
CA HIS A 30 -2.34 28.18 5.62
C HIS A 30 -2.03 26.95 4.76
N ILE A 31 -0.92 26.25 5.01
CA ILE A 31 -0.57 25.03 4.28
C ILE A 31 -1.29 23.86 4.97
N ALA A 32 -2.59 23.78 4.72
CA ALA A 32 -3.26 22.49 4.79
C ALA A 32 -2.72 21.59 3.66
N ASP A 33 -2.63 20.30 3.94
CA ASP A 33 -2.48 19.19 3.01
C ASP A 33 -1.07 18.87 2.48
N VAL A 34 -0.34 18.08 3.27
CA VAL A 34 0.71 17.17 2.76
C VAL A 34 0.32 15.75 3.12
N VAL A 35 -0.13 15.00 2.11
CA VAL A 35 -0.62 13.62 2.22
C VAL A 35 0.45 12.68 1.65
N ILE A 36 1.19 11.97 2.52
CA ILE A 36 2.12 10.93 2.08
C ILE A 36 1.44 9.59 2.01
N LEU A 37 1.44 9.06 0.79
CA LEU A 37 0.77 7.83 0.38
C LEU A 37 1.74 6.65 0.36
N GLY A 38 1.64 5.78 1.37
CA GLY A 38 2.32 4.49 1.38
C GLY A 38 1.48 3.41 0.67
N PHE A 39 2.02 2.73 -0.34
CA PHE A 39 1.29 1.68 -1.06
C PHE A 39 1.73 0.27 -0.64
N ASN A 40 0.77 -0.51 -0.12
CA ASN A 40 0.65 -1.94 -0.43
C ASN A 40 -0.80 -2.39 -0.20
N LEU A 41 -1.44 -2.93 -1.24
CA LEU A 41 -2.85 -3.36 -1.29
C LEU A 41 -3.92 -2.24 -1.17
N GLY A 42 -3.88 -1.25 -2.06
CA GLY A 42 -5.09 -0.46 -2.40
C GLY A 42 -5.70 0.35 -1.25
N PHE A 43 -4.92 0.66 -0.21
CA PHE A 43 -5.35 1.51 0.89
C PHE A 43 -4.42 2.73 0.97
N ILE A 44 -5.00 3.90 0.75
CA ILE A 44 -4.37 5.23 0.80
C ILE A 44 -4.59 5.73 2.23
N VAL A 45 -3.51 5.90 3.00
CA VAL A 45 -3.57 6.58 4.30
C VAL A 45 -2.62 7.76 4.25
N ALA A 46 -3.11 8.93 4.65
CA ALA A 46 -2.36 10.16 4.70
C ALA A 46 -1.40 10.14 5.88
N PHE A 47 -0.11 10.27 5.60
CA PHE A 47 0.89 10.66 6.58
C PHE A 47 1.32 12.10 6.32
N GLU A 48 1.31 12.95 7.33
CA GLU A 48 1.82 14.34 7.28
C GLU A 48 3.37 14.42 7.20
N GLY A 49 4.06 13.29 6.98
CA GLY A 49 5.53 13.20 7.01
C GLY A 49 6.22 13.58 5.70
N ASN A 50 7.53 13.41 5.62
CA ASN A 50 8.31 13.46 4.36
C ASN A 50 8.41 12.06 3.72
N TYR A 51 8.55 11.95 2.40
CA TYR A 51 8.66 10.66 1.69
C TYR A 51 9.79 9.79 2.25
N LYS A 52 10.88 10.44 2.68
CA LYS A 52 12.00 9.77 3.33
C LYS A 52 11.57 9.09 4.63
N ASP A 53 10.74 9.75 5.43
CA ASP A 53 10.27 9.25 6.73
C ASP A 53 9.35 8.04 6.56
N VAL A 54 8.46 8.07 5.56
CA VAL A 54 7.62 6.91 5.22
C VAL A 54 8.44 5.74 4.69
N GLY A 55 9.53 6.03 3.97
CA GLY A 55 10.50 5.01 3.57
C GLY A 55 11.21 4.38 4.78
N GLU A 56 11.66 5.19 5.74
CA GLU A 56 12.28 4.70 6.98
C GLU A 56 11.31 3.86 7.82
N LEU A 57 10.10 4.37 8.05
CA LEU A 57 9.04 3.65 8.76
C LEU A 57 8.75 2.31 8.08
N SER A 58 8.59 2.29 6.75
CA SER A 58 8.36 1.05 6.00
C SER A 58 9.51 0.04 6.16
N ASN A 59 10.76 0.51 6.16
CA ASN A 59 11.93 -0.35 6.38
C ASN A 59 11.97 -0.89 7.82
N PHE A 60 11.65 -0.04 8.81
CA PHE A 60 11.56 -0.42 10.21
C PHE A 60 10.48 -1.49 10.43
N LEU A 61 9.27 -1.26 9.92
CA LEU A 61 8.17 -2.24 9.93
C LEU A 61 8.60 -3.56 9.29
N GLY A 62 9.34 -3.47 8.18
CA GLY A 62 9.93 -4.62 7.51
C GLY A 62 10.92 -5.41 8.37
N THR A 63 11.65 -4.76 9.27
CA THR A 63 12.57 -5.41 10.20
C THR A 63 11.82 -6.06 11.36
N ILE A 64 10.93 -5.32 12.03
CA ILE A 64 10.22 -5.87 13.19
C ILE A 64 9.31 -7.04 12.80
N ALA A 65 8.71 -7.02 11.61
CA ALA A 65 7.91 -8.13 11.09
C ALA A 65 8.76 -9.40 10.87
N ARG A 66 10.04 -9.26 10.47
CA ARG A 66 10.94 -10.39 10.24
C ARG A 66 11.44 -10.99 11.54
N ASP A 67 11.77 -10.14 12.50
CA ASP A 67 12.46 -10.58 13.71
C ASP A 67 11.48 -11.05 14.79
N ASN A 68 10.22 -10.59 14.77
CA ASN A 68 9.25 -10.87 15.84
C ASN A 68 8.07 -11.77 15.44
N VAL A 69 7.79 -11.94 14.14
CA VAL A 69 6.64 -12.75 13.68
C VAL A 69 7.12 -14.08 13.15
N SER A 70 6.71 -15.17 13.82
CA SER A 70 7.10 -16.51 13.40
C SER A 70 6.63 -16.86 11.99
N LEU A 71 7.45 -17.61 11.26
CA LEU A 71 7.15 -18.09 9.92
C LEU A 71 6.12 -19.24 9.93
N THR A 72 5.96 -19.90 11.08
CA THR A 72 5.08 -21.06 11.28
C THR A 72 3.61 -20.73 11.06
N TYR A 73 3.19 -19.49 11.33
CA TYR A 73 1.82 -19.06 11.06
C TYR A 73 1.46 -19.24 9.59
N VAL A 74 0.32 -19.88 9.32
CA VAL A 74 -0.13 -20.15 7.95
C VAL A 74 -0.46 -18.83 7.24
N ASN A 75 -1.28 -17.98 7.89
CA ASN A 75 -1.79 -16.72 7.38
C ASN A 75 -1.66 -15.60 8.43
N TRP A 76 -1.60 -14.35 7.98
CA TRP A 76 -1.53 -13.17 8.88
C TRP A 76 -2.70 -13.08 9.86
N HIS A 77 -3.88 -13.55 9.46
CA HIS A 77 -5.07 -13.56 10.32
C HIS A 77 -4.92 -14.49 11.54
N VAL A 78 -4.04 -15.49 11.46
CA VAL A 78 -3.76 -16.45 12.56
C VAL A 78 -2.74 -15.88 13.55
N VAL A 79 -2.01 -14.81 13.17
CA VAL A 79 -1.09 -14.14 14.10
C VAL A 79 -1.90 -13.58 15.27
N PRO A 80 -1.51 -13.85 16.53
CA PRO A 80 -2.24 -13.38 17.70
C PRO A 80 -2.38 -11.85 17.72
N ASP A 81 -3.56 -11.36 18.10
CA ASP A 81 -3.81 -9.92 18.15
C ASP A 81 -2.96 -9.23 19.22
N GLN A 82 -2.61 -9.93 20.30
CA GLN A 82 -1.67 -9.44 21.32
C GLN A 82 -0.30 -9.16 20.70
N LEU A 83 0.17 -10.01 19.77
CA LEU A 83 1.43 -9.78 19.08
C LEU A 83 1.33 -8.60 18.11
N LYS A 84 0.24 -8.48 17.36
CA LYS A 84 0.00 -7.32 16.48
C LYS A 84 -0.03 -6.02 17.27
N GLN A 85 -0.69 -6.03 18.43
CA GLN A 85 -0.76 -4.89 19.34
C GLN A 85 0.63 -4.50 19.88
N LYS A 86 1.41 -5.48 20.33
CA LYS A 86 2.81 -5.25 20.76
C LYS A 86 3.67 -4.63 19.66
N LEU A 87 3.50 -5.07 18.41
CA LEU A 87 4.22 -4.48 17.26
C LEU A 87 3.79 -3.04 16.97
N TRP A 88 2.50 -2.73 17.17
CA TRP A 88 1.99 -1.37 17.06
C TRP A 88 2.58 -0.45 18.12
N GLU A 89 2.53 -0.85 19.39
CA GLU A 89 3.12 -0.10 20.51
C GLU A 89 4.62 0.10 20.33
N TYR A 90 5.33 -0.93 19.87
CA TYR A 90 6.76 -0.82 19.56
C TYR A 90 7.05 0.15 18.39
N THR A 91 6.11 0.30 17.46
CA THR A 91 6.22 1.28 16.38
C THR A 91 5.98 2.70 16.90
N LEU A 92 4.95 2.90 17.74
CA LEU A 92 4.64 4.19 18.37
C LEU A 92 5.76 4.68 19.30
N ALA A 93 6.51 3.76 19.91
CA ALA A 93 7.66 4.12 20.73
C ALA A 93 8.80 4.81 19.94
N ARG A 94 8.82 4.65 18.61
CA ARG A 94 9.86 5.23 17.73
C ARG A 94 9.32 6.31 16.80
N PHE A 95 8.05 6.24 16.41
CA PHE A 95 7.45 7.14 15.45
C PHE A 95 6.16 7.71 16.03
N ASP A 96 5.96 9.01 15.85
CA ASP A 96 4.67 9.65 16.13
C ASP A 96 3.71 9.38 14.97
N ILE A 97 2.70 8.54 15.21
CA ILE A 97 1.76 8.09 14.17
C ILE A 97 0.35 8.26 14.72
N HIS A 98 -0.48 9.03 13.99
CA HIS A 98 -1.89 9.16 14.29
C HIS A 98 -2.61 7.79 14.21
N GLU A 99 -3.66 7.59 15.01
CA GLU A 99 -4.38 6.31 15.09
C GLU A 99 -4.94 5.87 13.72
N ASP A 100 -5.28 6.80 12.83
CA ASP A 100 -5.72 6.51 11.45
C ASP A 100 -4.66 5.75 10.64
N GLY A 101 -3.38 5.95 10.98
CA GLY A 101 -2.22 5.25 10.41
C GLY A 101 -2.15 3.76 10.78
N ARG A 102 -2.88 3.32 11.80
CA ARG A 102 -2.77 1.96 12.36
C ARG A 102 -3.10 0.88 11.34
N LYS A 103 -4.15 1.08 10.54
CA LYS A 103 -4.54 0.13 9.49
C LYS A 103 -3.43 -0.02 8.43
N TRP A 104 -2.79 1.07 8.07
CA TRP A 104 -1.65 1.04 7.15
C TRP A 104 -0.47 0.29 7.76
N VAL A 105 -0.14 0.54 9.02
CA VAL A 105 0.96 -0.15 9.71
C VAL A 105 0.72 -1.67 9.75
N TYR A 106 -0.46 -2.12 10.14
CA TYR A 106 -0.79 -3.56 10.13
C TYR A 106 -0.75 -4.18 8.72
N THR A 107 -1.17 -3.42 7.71
CA THR A 107 -1.10 -3.88 6.31
C THR A 107 0.36 -4.03 5.86
N THR A 108 1.21 -3.06 6.19
CA THR A 108 2.64 -3.07 5.87
C THR A 108 3.36 -4.21 6.58
N LEU A 109 3.07 -4.45 7.86
CA LEU A 109 3.60 -5.58 8.63
C LEU A 109 3.20 -6.93 8.01
N SER A 110 1.91 -7.08 7.67
CA SER A 110 1.37 -8.28 7.00
C SER A 110 2.10 -8.57 5.70
N VAL A 111 2.29 -7.55 4.86
CA VAL A 111 2.98 -7.71 3.58
C VAL A 111 4.46 -8.00 3.77
N ALA A 112 5.13 -7.30 4.68
CA ALA A 112 6.54 -7.55 5.00
C ALA A 112 6.78 -8.99 5.47
N TRP A 113 5.95 -9.48 6.38
CA TRP A 113 6.01 -10.86 6.86
C TRP A 113 5.77 -11.88 5.73
N LYS A 114 4.73 -11.68 4.90
CA LYS A 114 4.47 -12.54 3.73
C LYS A 114 5.65 -12.59 2.75
N LEU A 115 6.26 -11.43 2.47
CA LEU A 115 7.42 -11.33 1.59
C LEU A 115 8.65 -12.01 2.20
N HIS A 116 8.86 -11.89 3.50
CA HIS A 116 9.93 -12.60 4.19
C HIS A 116 9.74 -14.12 4.08
N LYS A 117 8.54 -14.63 4.41
CA LYS A 117 8.20 -16.05 4.27
C LYS A 117 8.40 -16.56 2.85
N ALA A 118 8.02 -15.77 1.84
CA ALA A 118 8.25 -16.11 0.44
C ALA A 118 9.74 -16.17 0.06
N ARG A 119 10.57 -15.24 0.57
CA ARG A 119 12.03 -15.24 0.36
C ARG A 119 12.67 -16.47 1.01
N VAL A 120 12.28 -16.82 2.23
CA VAL A 120 12.78 -18.01 2.93
C VAL A 120 12.39 -19.27 2.16
N LYS A 121 11.13 -19.41 1.74
CA LYS A 121 10.70 -20.53 0.89
C LYS A 121 11.54 -20.64 -0.39
N LYS A 122 11.76 -19.52 -1.08
CA LYS A 122 12.57 -19.52 -2.32
C LYS A 122 14.02 -19.96 -2.07
N ALA A 123 14.64 -19.46 -0.99
CA ALA A 123 16.04 -19.73 -0.69
C ALA A 123 16.29 -21.15 -0.18
N TYR A 124 15.37 -21.69 0.63
CA TYR A 124 15.61 -22.92 1.41
C TYR A 124 14.70 -24.09 1.07
N TYR A 125 13.59 -23.88 0.35
CA TYR A 125 12.69 -24.95 -0.10
C TYR A 125 12.79 -25.16 -1.62
N THR A 126 12.67 -24.08 -2.41
CA THR A 126 12.64 -24.20 -3.88
C THR A 126 14.01 -24.43 -4.50
N LYS A 127 15.10 -24.11 -3.79
CA LYS A 127 16.47 -24.24 -4.30
C LYS A 127 16.97 -25.69 -4.32
N ASN A 128 16.52 -26.50 -3.37
CA ASN A 128 16.99 -27.86 -3.16
C ASN A 128 15.81 -28.82 -3.38
N ASP A 129 16.04 -29.96 -4.02
CA ASP A 129 14.97 -30.92 -4.31
C ASP A 129 14.75 -31.91 -3.16
N ASN A 130 15.84 -32.31 -2.50
CA ASN A 130 15.85 -33.32 -1.45
C ASN A 130 15.54 -32.74 -0.06
N VAL A 131 14.79 -33.49 0.75
CA VAL A 131 14.42 -33.06 2.11
C VAL A 131 15.66 -32.99 3.03
N GLU A 132 16.59 -33.92 2.89
CA GLU A 132 17.83 -33.97 3.67
C GLU A 132 18.69 -32.73 3.41
N GLU A 133 18.95 -32.42 2.13
CA GLU A 133 19.66 -31.19 1.74
C GLU A 133 18.97 -29.91 2.22
N ARG A 134 17.62 -29.88 2.27
CA ARG A 134 16.89 -28.73 2.82
C ARG A 134 17.14 -28.58 4.32
N LEU A 135 17.14 -29.68 5.07
CA LEU A 135 17.40 -29.69 6.51
C LEU A 135 18.84 -29.29 6.84
N GLU A 136 19.81 -29.75 6.06
CA GLU A 136 21.21 -29.34 6.19
C GLU A 136 21.40 -27.83 5.91
N ASN A 137 20.70 -27.30 4.92
CA ASN A 137 20.76 -25.88 4.55
C ASN A 137 19.78 -25.00 5.36
N ARG A 138 19.29 -25.45 6.51
CA ARG A 138 18.33 -24.69 7.33
C ARG A 138 18.87 -23.30 7.69
N PRO A 139 18.07 -22.22 7.59
CA PRO A 139 18.46 -20.91 8.09
C PRO A 139 18.69 -20.91 9.61
N ASP A 140 19.82 -20.36 10.06
CA ASP A 140 20.23 -20.34 11.49
C ASP A 140 19.20 -19.72 12.44
N ARG A 141 18.48 -18.72 11.96
CA ARG A 141 17.47 -17.99 12.76
C ARG A 141 16.15 -18.75 12.94
N VAL A 142 15.95 -19.87 12.24
CA VAL A 142 14.72 -20.64 12.29
C VAL A 142 14.98 -21.94 13.08
N PRO A 143 14.26 -22.18 14.20
CA PRO A 143 14.37 -23.42 14.95
C PRO A 143 14.15 -24.66 14.08
N LEU A 144 14.79 -25.79 14.42
CA LEU A 144 14.70 -27.03 13.64
C LEU A 144 13.26 -27.50 13.46
N GLU A 145 12.50 -27.51 14.55
CA GLU A 145 11.13 -28.01 14.56
C GLU A 145 10.19 -27.10 13.74
N ASP A 146 10.35 -25.79 13.85
CA ASP A 146 9.64 -24.82 13.01
C ASP A 146 9.93 -25.04 11.54
N PHE A 147 11.20 -25.29 11.20
CA PHE A 147 11.60 -25.53 9.82
C PHE A 147 11.04 -26.85 9.27
N LYS A 148 11.07 -27.93 10.04
CA LYS A 148 10.42 -29.21 9.67
C LYS A 148 8.92 -29.01 9.40
N MET A 149 8.24 -28.25 10.24
CA MET A 149 6.82 -27.94 10.05
C MET A 149 6.59 -27.12 8.76
N LEU A 150 7.47 -26.17 8.45
CA LEU A 150 7.44 -25.40 7.21
C LEU A 150 7.66 -26.29 5.97
N LEU A 151 8.60 -27.23 6.03
CA LEU A 151 8.85 -28.18 4.93
C LEU A 151 7.61 -29.04 4.66
N LYS A 152 6.95 -29.55 5.71
CA LYS A 152 5.69 -30.30 5.59
C LYS A 152 4.59 -29.43 4.97
N TYR A 153 4.43 -28.20 5.45
CA TYR A 153 3.42 -27.27 4.93
C TYR A 153 3.66 -26.90 3.46
N TRP A 154 4.90 -26.60 3.06
CA TRP A 154 5.23 -26.27 1.67
C TRP A 154 5.21 -27.47 0.73
N GLY A 155 5.42 -28.68 1.28
CA GLY A 155 5.28 -29.96 0.61
C GLY A 155 3.84 -30.38 0.32
N ASP A 156 2.85 -29.81 1.02
CA ASP A 156 1.45 -30.14 0.82
C ASP A 156 0.98 -29.81 -0.61
N ALA A 157 0.42 -30.83 -1.29
CA ALA A 157 -0.09 -30.73 -2.65
C ALA A 157 -1.13 -29.60 -2.82
N LYS A 158 -1.98 -29.36 -1.80
CA LYS A 158 -2.98 -28.28 -1.84
C LYS A 158 -2.30 -26.91 -1.83
N VAL A 159 -1.30 -26.73 -0.97
CA VAL A 159 -0.53 -25.48 -0.85
C VAL A 159 0.25 -25.21 -2.13
N GLN A 160 0.84 -26.25 -2.73
CA GLN A 160 1.53 -26.12 -4.01
C GLN A 160 0.59 -25.78 -5.16
N LYS A 161 -0.60 -26.39 -5.22
CA LYS A 161 -1.61 -26.06 -6.22
C LYS A 161 -2.02 -24.58 -6.13
N ILE A 162 -2.35 -24.09 -4.94
CA ILE A 162 -2.67 -22.68 -4.72
C ILE A 162 -1.52 -21.78 -5.20
N GLY A 163 -0.27 -22.17 -4.90
CA GLY A 163 0.92 -21.46 -5.37
C GLY A 163 1.03 -21.38 -6.88
N ARG A 164 0.75 -22.47 -7.60
CA ARG A 164 0.74 -22.52 -9.07
C ARG A 164 -0.38 -21.67 -9.66
N ASP A 165 -1.61 -21.86 -9.17
CA ASP A 165 -2.81 -21.12 -9.63
C ASP A 165 -2.61 -19.59 -9.46
N ASN A 166 -2.03 -19.17 -8.32
CA ASN A 166 -1.68 -17.76 -8.08
C ASN A 166 -0.56 -17.26 -9.00
N ALA A 167 0.44 -18.08 -9.30
CA ALA A 167 1.52 -17.71 -10.22
C ALA A 167 1.00 -17.56 -11.66
N GLU A 168 0.12 -18.45 -12.10
CA GLU A 168 -0.55 -18.37 -13.40
C GLU A 168 -1.45 -17.14 -13.50
N SER A 169 -2.27 -16.90 -12.45
CA SER A 169 -3.08 -15.69 -12.35
C SER A 169 -2.22 -14.42 -12.38
N ARG A 170 -1.01 -14.45 -11.82
CA ARG A 170 -0.10 -13.30 -11.86
C ARG A 170 0.50 -13.05 -13.24
N LYS A 171 0.62 -14.07 -14.11
CA LYS A 171 1.13 -13.91 -15.49
C LYS A 171 0.20 -13.08 -16.37
N SER A 172 -1.10 -13.01 -16.05
CA SER A 172 -2.05 -12.16 -16.79
C SER A 172 -1.96 -10.68 -16.40
N LEU A 173 -1.18 -10.31 -15.36
CA LEU A 173 -0.95 -8.92 -14.98
C LEU A 173 0.07 -8.25 -15.93
N LEU A 174 -0.44 -7.66 -17.00
CA LEU A 174 0.36 -6.98 -18.02
C LEU A 174 0.63 -5.51 -17.69
N GLU A 175 -0.28 -4.85 -16.96
CA GLU A 175 -0.27 -3.40 -16.75
C GLU A 175 0.51 -2.95 -15.50
N THR A 176 1.78 -3.32 -15.43
CA THR A 176 2.64 -2.92 -14.30
C THR A 176 3.22 -1.52 -14.47
N HIS A 177 3.27 -0.72 -13.40
CA HIS A 177 3.97 0.57 -13.42
C HIS A 177 5.51 0.35 -13.45
N THR A 178 6.25 1.35 -13.92
CA THR A 178 7.71 1.34 -14.09
C THR A 178 8.47 2.23 -13.11
N LEU A 179 7.76 2.96 -12.26
CA LEU A 179 8.31 3.94 -11.30
C LEU A 179 9.26 3.36 -10.22
N GLY A 180 9.41 2.04 -10.14
CA GLY A 180 10.19 1.39 -9.09
C GLY A 180 9.59 1.64 -7.71
N ARG A 181 10.39 2.18 -6.78
CA ARG A 181 9.95 2.53 -5.41
C ARG A 181 9.31 3.91 -5.30
N LYS A 182 9.21 4.65 -6.40
CA LYS A 182 8.57 5.97 -6.40
C LYS A 182 7.05 5.78 -6.42
N PRO A 183 6.31 6.31 -5.43
CA PRO A 183 4.85 6.24 -5.43
C PRO A 183 4.28 7.10 -6.56
N VAL A 184 3.10 6.70 -7.05
CA VAL A 184 2.36 7.44 -8.09
C VAL A 184 2.01 8.86 -7.61
N ALA A 185 1.77 9.03 -6.31
CA ALA A 185 1.49 10.31 -5.67
C ALA A 185 2.54 11.39 -5.98
N LEU A 186 3.83 11.05 -5.94
CA LEU A 186 4.92 11.99 -6.26
C LEU A 186 4.93 12.35 -7.75
N VAL A 187 4.42 11.47 -8.61
CA VAL A 187 4.27 11.79 -10.03
C VAL A 187 3.10 12.76 -10.21
N ILE A 188 1.98 12.51 -9.52
CA ILE A 188 0.82 13.41 -9.52
C ILE A 188 1.21 14.79 -9.01
N GLU A 189 1.89 14.89 -7.86
CA GLU A 189 2.31 16.17 -7.28
C GLU A 189 3.23 16.96 -8.20
N LYS A 190 4.15 16.27 -8.89
CA LYS A 190 5.01 16.92 -9.89
C LYS A 190 4.21 17.47 -11.06
N LEU A 191 3.30 16.66 -11.60
CA LEU A 191 2.43 17.09 -12.70
C LEU A 191 1.56 18.28 -12.31
N LYS A 192 1.01 18.27 -11.08
CA LYS A 192 0.26 19.42 -10.53
C LYS A 192 1.11 20.69 -10.48
N LYS A 193 2.36 20.59 -10.02
CA LYS A 193 3.29 21.73 -9.90
C LYS A 193 3.76 22.27 -11.25
N ASP A 194 3.85 21.39 -12.25
CA ASP A 194 4.23 21.75 -13.62
C ASP A 194 3.05 22.40 -14.38
N ASP A 195 1.81 22.21 -13.91
CA ASP A 195 0.60 22.80 -14.48
C ASP A 195 0.38 24.25 -13.98
N PRO A 196 0.22 25.25 -14.87
CA PRO A 196 0.00 26.65 -14.46
C PRO A 196 -1.24 26.89 -13.61
N ASN A 197 -2.28 26.04 -13.76
CA ASN A 197 -3.54 26.13 -13.03
C ASN A 197 -3.57 25.25 -11.78
N LEU A 198 -2.48 24.51 -11.50
CA LEU A 198 -2.36 23.55 -10.40
C LEU A 198 -3.46 22.47 -10.41
N GLU A 199 -4.01 22.17 -11.59
CA GLU A 199 -5.09 21.21 -11.76
C GLU A 199 -4.63 19.77 -11.52
N HIS A 200 -5.59 18.90 -11.15
CA HIS A 200 -5.29 17.49 -10.97
C HIS A 200 -4.98 16.85 -12.34
N PRO A 201 -3.85 16.14 -12.50
CA PRO A 201 -3.49 15.48 -13.75
C PRO A 201 -4.53 14.41 -14.10
N SER A 202 -4.80 14.22 -15.38
CA SER A 202 -5.75 13.20 -15.81
C SER A 202 -5.21 11.79 -15.67
N ASP A 203 -6.11 10.82 -15.52
CA ASP A 203 -5.75 9.40 -15.41
C ASP A 203 -4.94 8.93 -16.61
N ALA A 204 -5.22 9.47 -17.80
CA ALA A 204 -4.46 9.22 -19.02
C ALA A 204 -3.00 9.70 -18.92
N GLN A 205 -2.76 10.91 -18.40
CA GLN A 205 -1.43 11.46 -18.16
C GLN A 205 -0.67 10.65 -17.10
N ILE A 206 -1.34 10.31 -16.00
CA ILE A 206 -0.75 9.51 -14.92
C ILE A 206 -0.40 8.11 -15.48
N ASN A 207 -1.31 7.48 -16.21
CA ASN A 207 -1.10 6.14 -16.78
C ASN A 207 0.08 6.13 -17.75
N SER A 208 0.14 7.09 -18.67
CA SER A 208 1.21 7.17 -19.67
C SER A 208 2.59 7.32 -19.02
N LEU A 209 2.73 8.24 -18.06
CA LEU A 209 4.00 8.49 -17.38
C LEU A 209 4.40 7.35 -16.44
N THR A 210 3.45 6.79 -15.69
CA THR A 210 3.75 5.74 -14.69
C THR A 210 4.09 4.39 -15.32
N ARG A 211 3.69 4.14 -16.57
CA ARG A 211 3.84 2.84 -17.26
C ARG A 211 4.74 2.88 -18.48
N LYS A 212 5.27 4.06 -18.83
CA LYS A 212 6.27 4.22 -19.89
C LYS A 212 7.48 3.32 -19.63
N ARG A 213 7.87 2.54 -20.65
CA ARG A 213 9.00 1.61 -20.61
C ARG A 213 10.26 2.31 -21.08
N ASP A 214 11.38 2.01 -20.44
CA ASP A 214 12.69 2.59 -20.75
C ASP A 214 13.23 1.95 -22.04
N LYS A 215 13.73 2.77 -22.98
CA LYS A 215 14.37 2.28 -24.20
C LYS A 215 15.65 1.51 -23.82
N GLY A 216 15.82 0.29 -24.32
CA GLY A 216 16.99 -0.55 -24.06
C GLY A 216 16.93 -1.40 -22.78
N ARG A 217 15.83 -1.35 -22.03
CA ARG A 217 15.61 -2.24 -20.88
C ARG A 217 14.81 -3.47 -21.27
N GLU A 218 15.31 -4.65 -20.93
CA GLU A 218 14.56 -5.90 -21.08
C GLU A 218 13.53 -6.06 -19.95
N TYR A 219 12.30 -6.40 -20.32
CA TYR A 219 11.21 -6.68 -19.39
C TYR A 219 10.81 -8.16 -19.47
N LYS A 220 10.44 -8.74 -18.33
CA LYS A 220 10.04 -10.16 -18.24
C LYS A 220 8.65 -10.43 -18.82
N SER A 221 7.82 -9.41 -18.90
CA SER A 221 6.45 -9.48 -19.42
C SER A 221 6.40 -8.98 -20.85
N ASP A 222 5.51 -9.54 -21.66
CA ASP A 222 5.17 -9.03 -22.99
C ASP A 222 4.80 -7.53 -22.90
N THR A 223 5.54 -6.70 -23.64
CA THR A 223 5.40 -5.25 -23.65
C THR A 223 4.49 -4.74 -24.76
N ASP A 224 4.14 -5.57 -25.75
CA ASP A 224 3.48 -5.11 -26.98
C ASP A 224 2.06 -4.61 -26.70
N LYS A 225 1.32 -5.32 -25.86
CA LYS A 225 -0.03 -4.92 -25.45
C LYS A 225 -0.02 -3.58 -24.73
N MET A 226 0.95 -3.38 -23.83
CA MET A 226 1.10 -2.11 -23.11
C MET A 226 1.52 -0.97 -24.04
N LYS A 227 2.47 -1.23 -24.95
CA LYS A 227 2.93 -0.24 -25.92
C LYS A 227 1.77 0.24 -26.80
N LYS A 228 0.97 -0.68 -27.36
CA LYS A 228 -0.22 -0.35 -28.17
C LYS A 228 -1.25 0.46 -27.37
N LYS A 229 -1.47 0.12 -26.09
CA LYS A 229 -2.37 0.88 -25.21
C LYS A 229 -1.87 2.30 -24.99
N LEU A 230 -0.58 2.47 -24.70
CA LEU A 230 0.04 3.79 -24.50
C LEU A 230 -0.02 4.65 -25.76
N GLU A 231 0.33 4.09 -26.92
CA GLU A 231 0.23 4.79 -28.21
C GLU A 231 -1.20 5.25 -28.51
N LYS A 232 -2.21 4.46 -28.10
CA LYS A 232 -3.62 4.83 -28.27
C LYS A 232 -4.04 5.96 -27.32
N ILE A 233 -3.57 5.94 -26.08
CA ILE A 233 -3.79 7.01 -25.10
C ILE A 233 -3.13 8.31 -25.58
N GLU A 234 -1.86 8.27 -26.00
CA GLU A 234 -1.12 9.44 -26.51
C GLU A 234 -1.84 10.08 -27.70
N LYS A 235 -2.31 9.28 -28.67
CA LYS A 235 -3.08 9.78 -29.82
C LYS A 235 -4.41 10.44 -29.43
N LEU A 236 -5.11 9.93 -28.42
CA LEU A 236 -6.38 10.51 -27.97
C LEU A 236 -6.17 11.82 -27.22
N ILE A 237 -5.09 11.92 -26.43
CA ILE A 237 -4.68 13.17 -25.78
C ILE A 237 -4.35 14.22 -26.85
N GLU A 238 -3.59 13.87 -27.89
CA GLU A 238 -3.27 14.77 -29.02
C GLU A 238 -4.52 15.24 -29.78
N GLN A 239 -5.58 14.43 -29.82
CA GLN A 239 -6.86 14.76 -30.45
C GLN A 239 -7.82 15.55 -29.55
N GLY A 240 -7.42 15.89 -28.31
CA GLY A 240 -8.28 16.57 -27.34
C GLY A 240 -9.43 15.69 -26.80
N LYS A 241 -9.34 14.36 -26.95
CA LYS A 241 -10.36 13.39 -26.53
C LYS A 241 -10.02 12.80 -25.16
N GLU A 242 -9.97 13.65 -24.15
CA GLU A 242 -9.48 13.29 -22.82
C GLU A 242 -10.35 12.23 -22.12
N ASP A 243 -11.68 12.31 -22.26
CA ASP A 243 -12.60 11.32 -21.67
C ASP A 243 -12.38 9.91 -22.24
N GLU A 244 -12.20 9.80 -23.56
CA GLU A 244 -11.89 8.53 -24.22
C GLU A 244 -10.52 7.98 -23.77
N ALA A 245 -9.53 8.87 -23.59
CA ALA A 245 -8.20 8.50 -23.12
C ALA A 245 -8.25 7.98 -21.66
N ASN A 246 -9.00 8.66 -20.78
CA ASN A 246 -9.19 8.28 -19.39
C ASN A 246 -9.90 6.92 -19.27
N ALA A 247 -10.95 6.69 -20.08
CA ALA A 247 -11.65 5.41 -20.11
C ALA A 247 -10.73 4.23 -20.50
N ILE A 248 -9.79 4.46 -21.43
CA ILE A 248 -8.79 3.44 -21.79
C ILE A 248 -7.78 3.26 -20.66
N ALA A 249 -7.32 4.34 -20.04
CA ALA A 249 -6.35 4.31 -18.95
C ALA A 249 -6.87 3.49 -17.76
N SER A 250 -8.14 3.66 -17.38
CA SER A 250 -8.79 2.99 -16.26
C SER A 250 -9.28 1.56 -16.57
N ASN A 251 -9.10 1.08 -17.81
CA ASN A 251 -9.72 -0.17 -18.31
C ASN A 251 -11.25 -0.15 -18.20
N GLY A 252 -11.88 1.01 -18.33
CA GLY A 252 -13.33 1.17 -18.19
C GLY A 252 -13.85 0.96 -16.76
N LYS A 253 -12.97 0.97 -15.75
CA LYS A 253 -13.39 1.00 -14.35
C LYS A 253 -13.56 2.45 -13.94
N ASP A 254 -14.78 2.81 -13.59
CA ASP A 254 -15.07 4.11 -13.01
C ASP A 254 -14.40 4.17 -11.63
N HIS A 255 -13.36 4.98 -11.52
CA HIS A 255 -12.89 5.47 -10.23
C HIS A 255 -13.67 6.75 -10.00
N GLY A 256 -14.86 6.62 -9.39
CA GLY A 256 -15.71 7.76 -9.07
C GLY A 256 -14.91 8.86 -8.35
N PRO A 257 -15.37 10.12 -8.42
CA PRO A 257 -14.68 11.22 -7.78
C PRO A 257 -14.52 10.90 -6.28
N ASN A 258 -13.27 10.91 -5.84
CA ASN A 258 -12.90 10.78 -4.43
C ASN A 258 -13.37 12.00 -3.64
#